data_AF-A0A2T4XIL9-F1
#
_entry.id   AF-A0A2T4XIL9-F1
#
_cell.length_a   1.000
_cell.length_b   1.000
_cell.length_c   1.000
_cell.angle_alpha   90.00
_cell.angle_beta   90.00
_cell.angle_gamma   90.00
#
_symmetry.space_group_name_H-M   'P 1'
#
loop_
_entity.id
_entity.type
_entity.pdbx_description
1 polymer ?
#
loop_
_entity_poly.entity_id
_entity_poly.type
_entity_poly.pdbx_seq_one_letter_code
_entity_poly.pdbx_strand_id
1 'polypeptide(L)'
;MDDGVRTIEIFGTDDMRFAVAEAGEGLATEGMSKGYMILTAIEAAPGEELRITLNTESMLPATAMSHNWALLALGTDTDGFARASITARENGYISPDYADQVIAHTAMLGAGQTDTITFTVPSEPGEYDYICSFPGHYAGGMVGKLIVQ
;
A
#
# COMPACT_ATOMS: atom_id res chain seq x y z
N MET A 1 15.54 -11.36 -17.20
CA MET A 1 14.80 -10.87 -18.37
C MET A 1 13.86 -9.84 -17.82
N ASP A 2 13.96 -8.60 -18.28
CA ASP A 2 13.00 -7.56 -17.95
C ASP A 2 11.66 -7.98 -18.57
N ASP A 3 10.65 -8.20 -17.73
CA ASP A 3 9.31 -8.56 -18.19
C ASP A 3 8.47 -7.34 -18.58
N GLY A 4 9.06 -6.14 -18.51
CA GLY A 4 8.44 -4.89 -18.93
C GLY A 4 7.41 -4.35 -17.96
N VAL A 5 7.17 -5.02 -16.83
CA VAL A 5 6.22 -4.58 -15.81
C VAL A 5 6.89 -3.56 -14.90
N ARG A 6 6.32 -2.35 -14.81
CA ARG A 6 6.81 -1.29 -13.95
C ARG A 6 6.73 -1.75 -12.49
N THR A 7 7.90 -1.87 -11.87
CA THR A 7 8.05 -2.34 -10.50
C THR A 7 8.38 -1.18 -9.57
N ILE A 8 7.62 -1.04 -8.47
CA ILE A 8 7.79 0.00 -7.46
C ILE A 8 8.16 -0.69 -6.14
N GLU A 9 9.36 -0.41 -5.66
CA GLU A 9 9.87 -0.85 -4.36
C GLU A 9 9.41 0.13 -3.28
N ILE A 10 8.47 -0.30 -2.45
CA ILE A 10 7.89 0.47 -1.35
C ILE A 10 8.42 -0.06 -0.02
N PHE A 11 8.71 0.85 0.91
CA PHE A 11 9.11 0.58 2.27
C PHE A 11 7.99 0.99 3.23
N GLY A 12 7.51 0.04 4.04
CA GLY A 12 6.68 0.33 5.21
C GLY A 12 7.58 0.62 6.40
N THR A 13 7.42 1.79 7.03
CA THR A 13 8.32 2.27 8.10
C THR A 13 7.62 2.40 9.46
N ASP A 14 8.39 2.44 10.55
CA ASP A 14 7.86 2.64 11.91
C ASP A 14 7.13 3.97 12.13
N ASP A 15 7.30 4.95 11.23
CA ASP A 15 6.55 6.21 11.27
C ASP A 15 5.14 6.07 10.65
N MET A 16 4.72 4.84 10.32
CA MET A 16 3.47 4.50 9.63
C MET A 16 3.39 5.23 8.29
N ARG A 17 4.43 5.12 7.45
CA ARG A 17 4.47 5.71 6.12
C ARG A 17 4.80 4.63 5.08
N PHE A 18 4.21 4.78 3.90
CA PHE A 18 4.77 4.20 2.69
C PHE A 18 5.86 5.13 2.19
N ALA A 19 7.01 4.58 1.82
CA ALA A 19 8.15 5.36 1.38
C ALA A 19 8.90 4.66 0.24
N VAL A 20 9.71 5.40 -0.49
CA VAL A 20 10.57 4.91 -1.59
C VAL A 20 12.00 5.40 -1.38
N ALA A 21 12.98 4.64 -1.87
CA ALA A 21 14.39 5.00 -1.72
C ALA A 21 14.77 6.24 -2.52
N GLU A 22 14.20 6.41 -3.71
CA GLU A 22 14.43 7.54 -4.60
C GLU A 22 13.14 7.97 -5.31
N ALA A 23 13.12 9.21 -5.81
CA ALA A 23 12.01 9.71 -6.60
C ALA A 23 12.07 9.04 -7.97
N GLY A 24 10.92 8.79 -8.58
CA GLY A 24 10.84 8.09 -9.85
C GLY A 24 9.71 8.64 -10.71
N GLU A 25 9.70 8.21 -11.97
CA GLU A 25 8.61 8.51 -12.88
C GLU A 25 7.29 8.05 -12.28
N GLY A 26 6.29 8.95 -12.31
CA GLY A 26 4.96 8.71 -11.75
C GLY A 26 4.92 8.45 -10.24
N LEU A 27 5.93 8.90 -9.47
CA LEU A 27 5.91 8.84 -8.00
C LEU A 27 5.90 10.25 -7.41
N ALA A 28 4.85 10.58 -6.67
CA ALA A 28 4.80 11.79 -5.86
C ALA A 28 5.33 11.50 -4.46
N THR A 29 6.22 12.36 -3.96
CA THR A 29 6.83 12.20 -2.63
C THR A 29 6.81 13.49 -1.82
N GLU A 30 6.70 13.37 -0.49
CA GLU A 30 6.68 14.52 0.42
C GLU A 30 7.38 14.23 1.75
N GLY A 31 8.52 14.88 2.00
CA GLY A 31 9.26 14.68 3.25
C GLY A 31 9.92 13.31 3.35
N MET A 32 10.37 12.96 4.56
CA MET A 32 11.21 11.78 4.80
C MET A 32 10.68 10.95 5.97
N SER A 33 10.85 9.63 5.88
CA SER A 33 10.65 8.69 6.98
C SER A 33 11.75 7.64 6.95
N LYS A 34 12.42 7.42 8.09
CA LYS A 34 13.56 6.49 8.21
C LYS A 34 14.64 6.60 7.11
N GLY A 35 14.85 7.79 6.54
CA GLY A 35 15.82 8.00 5.46
C GLY A 35 15.31 7.70 4.04
N TYR A 36 14.05 7.28 3.90
CA TYR A 36 13.30 7.13 2.65
C TYR A 36 12.40 8.35 2.41
N MET A 37 12.04 8.59 1.15
CA MET A 37 11.06 9.63 0.79
C MET A 37 9.65 9.10 0.95
N ILE A 38 8.79 9.80 1.69
CA ILE A 38 7.41 9.36 1.88
C ILE A 38 6.68 9.42 0.54
N LEU A 39 6.07 8.30 0.15
CA LEU A 39 5.32 8.15 -1.08
C LEU A 39 3.86 8.55 -0.85
N THR A 40 3.42 9.61 -1.51
CA THR A 40 2.06 10.14 -1.36
C THR A 40 1.15 9.74 -2.52
N ALA A 41 1.70 9.55 -3.72
CA ALA A 41 0.94 9.02 -4.85
C ALA A 41 1.79 8.25 -5.87
N ILE A 42 1.12 7.36 -6.59
CA ILE A 42 1.60 6.65 -7.78
C ILE A 42 0.68 7.07 -8.93
N GLU A 43 1.23 7.67 -9.98
CA GLU A 43 0.51 7.92 -11.22
C GLU A 43 0.64 6.71 -12.15
N ALA A 44 -0.47 6.36 -12.80
CA ALA A 44 -0.55 5.16 -13.61
C ALA A 44 -1.56 5.28 -14.76
N ALA A 45 -1.29 4.60 -15.87
CA ALA A 45 -2.19 4.54 -17.02
C ALA A 45 -3.28 3.47 -16.85
N PRO A 46 -4.53 3.72 -17.29
CA PRO A 46 -5.57 2.71 -17.28
C PRO A 46 -5.14 1.40 -17.95
N GLY A 47 -5.27 0.27 -17.23
CA GLY A 47 -4.96 -1.05 -17.74
C GLY A 47 -3.47 -1.39 -17.85
N GLU A 48 -2.54 -0.54 -17.41
CA GLU A 48 -1.14 -0.95 -17.29
C GLU A 48 -0.96 -1.99 -16.18
N GLU A 49 0.09 -2.81 -16.29
CA GLU A 49 0.48 -3.70 -15.20
C GLU A 49 1.47 -3.01 -14.27
N LEU A 50 1.13 -2.97 -12.98
CA LEU A 50 2.05 -2.52 -11.93
C LEU A 50 2.44 -3.68 -11.03
N ARG A 51 3.72 -3.67 -10.65
CA ARG A 51 4.26 -4.57 -9.63
C ARG A 51 4.66 -3.76 -8.40
N ILE A 52 4.10 -4.12 -7.26
CA ILE A 52 4.46 -3.52 -5.98
C ILE A 52 5.25 -4.55 -5.18
N THR A 53 6.45 -4.18 -4.76
CA THR A 53 7.20 -4.93 -3.75
C THR A 53 7.15 -4.11 -2.46
N LEU A 54 6.51 -4.65 -1.43
CA LEU A 54 6.50 -4.03 -0.10
C LEU A 54 7.58 -4.66 0.77
N ASN A 55 8.50 -3.84 1.27
CA ASN A 55 9.55 -4.21 2.22
C ASN A 55 9.22 -3.58 3.58
N THR A 56 9.22 -4.36 4.66
CA THR A 56 8.93 -3.84 6.01
C THR A 56 10.22 -3.49 6.77
N GLU A 57 10.49 -2.19 6.90
CA GLU A 57 11.68 -1.62 7.54
C GLU A 57 11.40 -1.28 9.01
N SER A 58 11.44 -2.32 9.84
CA SER A 58 11.16 -2.21 11.27
C SER A 58 12.17 -2.98 12.11
N MET A 59 12.40 -2.51 13.34
CA MET A 59 13.05 -3.29 14.41
C MET A 59 12.04 -3.74 15.48
N LEU A 60 10.76 -3.39 15.31
CA LEU A 60 9.69 -3.72 16.23
C LEU A 60 9.12 -5.12 15.91
N PRO A 61 8.52 -5.81 16.89
CA PRO A 61 7.87 -7.09 16.63
C PRO A 61 6.67 -6.93 15.69
N ALA A 62 6.42 -7.97 14.87
CA ALA A 62 5.30 -8.00 13.91
C ALA A 62 3.92 -7.74 14.55
N THR A 63 3.75 -8.08 15.83
CA THR A 63 2.51 -7.79 16.57
C THR A 63 2.29 -6.31 16.87
N ALA A 64 3.29 -5.44 16.63
CA ALA A 64 3.25 -4.01 16.93
C ALA A 64 3.44 -3.12 15.69
N MET A 65 4.20 -3.57 14.69
CA MET A 65 4.54 -2.75 13.52
C MET A 65 4.67 -3.61 12.26
N SER A 66 3.57 -4.28 11.91
CA SER A 66 3.47 -4.95 10.62
C SER A 66 2.79 -4.05 9.60
N HIS A 67 3.14 -4.25 8.33
CA HIS A 67 2.63 -3.48 7.22
C HIS A 67 2.06 -4.38 6.14
N ASN A 68 0.93 -3.98 5.59
CA ASN A 68 0.49 -4.42 4.28
C ASN A 68 0.27 -3.19 3.40
N TRP A 69 0.05 -3.45 2.12
CA TRP A 69 -0.40 -2.47 1.15
C TRP A 69 -1.68 -3.01 0.53
N ALA A 70 -2.78 -2.27 0.61
CA ALA A 70 -4.07 -2.67 0.07
C ALA A 70 -4.67 -1.53 -0.76
N LEU A 71 -4.87 -1.77 -2.05
CA LEU A 71 -5.53 -0.86 -2.99
C LEU A 71 -7.04 -1.09 -2.96
N LEU A 72 -7.78 -0.01 -2.73
CA LEU A 72 -9.23 -0.02 -2.63
C LEU A 72 -9.87 0.48 -3.92
N ALA A 73 -11.03 -0.08 -4.27
CA ALA A 73 -11.83 0.36 -5.39
C ALA A 73 -12.27 1.83 -5.24
N LEU A 74 -12.49 2.50 -6.36
CA LEU A 74 -12.93 3.89 -6.38
C LEU A 74 -14.23 4.06 -5.58
N GLY A 75 -14.28 5.03 -4.68
CA GLY A 75 -15.45 5.31 -3.85
C GLY A 75 -15.64 4.39 -2.64
N THR A 76 -14.69 3.47 -2.36
CA THR A 76 -14.68 2.69 -1.11
C THR A 76 -14.68 3.63 0.10
N ASP A 77 -15.45 3.30 1.15
CA ASP A 77 -15.32 3.95 2.46
C ASP A 77 -14.01 3.47 3.13
N THR A 78 -12.92 4.19 2.89
CA THR A 78 -11.58 3.83 3.39
C THR A 78 -11.50 3.81 4.92
N ASP A 79 -12.19 4.72 5.62
CA ASP A 79 -12.26 4.70 7.10
C ASP A 79 -13.07 3.50 7.59
N GLY A 80 -14.22 3.25 6.94
CA GLY A 80 -15.04 2.08 7.18
C GLY A 80 -14.27 0.77 7.00
N PHE A 81 -13.51 0.65 5.92
CA PHE A 81 -12.63 -0.49 5.67
C PHE A 81 -11.57 -0.63 6.76
N ALA A 82 -10.81 0.43 7.05
CA ALA A 82 -9.75 0.39 8.07
C ALA A 82 -10.29 -0.02 9.45
N ARG A 83 -11.47 0.47 9.83
CA ARG A 83 -12.12 0.13 11.10
C ARG A 83 -12.62 -1.31 11.14
N ALA A 84 -13.27 -1.79 10.08
CA ALA A 84 -13.72 -3.18 9.98
C ALA A 84 -12.54 -4.16 9.97
N SER A 85 -11.41 -3.74 9.40
CA SER A 85 -10.19 -4.53 9.30
C SER A 85 -9.49 -4.78 10.63
N ILE A 86 -9.73 -3.97 11.68
CA ILE A 86 -9.09 -4.12 13.01
C ILE A 86 -9.24 -5.53 13.58
N THR A 87 -10.39 -6.17 13.36
CA THR A 87 -10.69 -7.52 13.87
C THR A 87 -10.32 -8.64 12.91
N ALA A 88 -9.94 -8.33 11.66
CA ALA A 88 -9.68 -9.29 10.59
C ALA A 88 -8.24 -9.84 10.59
N ARG A 89 -7.63 -10.02 11.77
CA ARG A 89 -6.22 -10.43 11.92
C ARG A 89 -5.87 -11.68 11.10
N GLU A 90 -6.74 -12.70 11.14
CA GLU A 90 -6.52 -13.98 10.45
C GLU A 90 -6.58 -13.86 8.92
N ASN A 91 -7.14 -12.76 8.40
CA ASN A 91 -7.19 -12.45 6.97
C ASN A 91 -6.19 -11.33 6.60
N GLY A 92 -5.08 -11.23 7.32
CA GLY A 92 -4.06 -10.21 7.08
C GLY A 92 -4.56 -8.78 7.31
N TYR A 93 -5.55 -8.60 8.18
CA TYR A 93 -6.27 -7.33 8.40
C TYR A 93 -6.99 -6.82 7.14
N ILE A 94 -7.45 -7.72 6.28
CA ILE A 94 -8.37 -7.39 5.19
C ILE A 94 -9.78 -7.79 5.62
N SER A 95 -10.65 -6.81 5.87
CA SER A 95 -12.04 -7.08 6.27
C SER A 95 -12.81 -7.86 5.19
N PRO A 96 -13.44 -9.00 5.54
CA PRO A 96 -14.32 -9.73 4.61
C PRO A 96 -15.51 -8.90 4.11
N ASP A 97 -15.99 -7.94 4.91
CA ASP A 97 -17.12 -7.07 4.55
C ASP A 97 -16.80 -6.13 3.37
N TYR A 98 -15.51 -5.97 3.05
CA TYR A 98 -14.99 -5.14 1.97
C TYR A 98 -14.22 -5.95 0.94
N ALA A 99 -14.25 -7.29 0.98
CA ALA A 99 -13.42 -8.13 0.11
C ALA A 99 -13.58 -7.77 -1.38
N ASP A 100 -14.82 -7.50 -1.82
CA ASP A 100 -15.13 -7.11 -3.20
C ASP A 100 -14.69 -5.68 -3.57
N GLN A 101 -14.27 -4.89 -2.58
CA GLN A 101 -13.77 -3.52 -2.73
C GLN A 101 -12.24 -3.43 -2.63
N VAL A 102 -11.54 -4.55 -2.43
CA VAL A 102 -10.07 -4.60 -2.44
C VAL A 102 -9.59 -5.10 -3.80
N ILE A 103 -8.93 -4.23 -4.57
CA ILE A 103 -8.42 -4.54 -5.92
C ILE A 103 -7.20 -5.47 -5.83
N ALA A 104 -6.27 -5.13 -4.95
CA ALA A 104 -5.02 -5.86 -4.77
C ALA A 104 -4.48 -5.58 -3.37
N HIS A 105 -3.80 -6.56 -2.76
CA HIS A 105 -3.11 -6.35 -1.51
C HIS A 105 -1.93 -7.30 -1.32
N THR A 106 -0.92 -6.87 -0.57
CA THR A 106 0.16 -7.75 -0.12
C THR A 106 -0.28 -8.56 1.12
N ALA A 107 0.54 -9.53 1.52
CA ALA A 107 0.45 -10.10 2.86
C ALA A 107 0.71 -9.04 3.95
N MET A 108 0.35 -9.37 5.20
CA MET A 108 0.75 -8.60 6.38
C MET A 108 2.18 -9.00 6.79
N LEU A 109 3.11 -8.05 6.64
CA LEU A 109 4.55 -8.28 6.74
C LEU A 109 5.10 -7.71 8.05
N GLY A 110 5.86 -8.49 8.78
CA GLY A 110 6.68 -8.05 9.91
C GLY A 110 8.07 -7.59 9.49
N ALA A 111 8.87 -7.18 10.49
CA ALA A 111 10.25 -6.71 10.31
C ALA A 111 11.08 -7.60 9.36
N GLY A 112 11.65 -6.98 8.32
CA GLY A 112 12.52 -7.63 7.33
C GLY A 112 11.80 -8.57 6.35
N GLN A 113 10.47 -8.64 6.40
CA GLN A 113 9.68 -9.41 5.44
C GLN A 113 9.33 -8.57 4.21
N THR A 114 9.21 -9.25 3.09
CA THR A 114 8.90 -8.69 1.78
C THR A 114 7.82 -9.53 1.11
N ASP A 115 6.93 -8.88 0.37
CA ASP A 115 6.00 -9.51 -0.55
C ASP A 115 5.87 -8.69 -1.83
N THR A 116 5.63 -9.38 -2.94
CA THR A 116 5.53 -8.78 -4.26
C THR A 116 4.23 -9.20 -4.92
N ILE A 117 3.43 -8.22 -5.32
CA ILE A 117 2.18 -8.41 -6.04
C ILE A 117 2.24 -7.73 -7.40
N THR A 118 1.56 -8.31 -8.38
CA THR A 118 1.33 -7.69 -9.69
C THR A 118 -0.16 -7.61 -9.92
N PHE A 119 -0.64 -6.45 -10.35
CA PHE A 119 -2.04 -6.22 -10.64
C PHE A 119 -2.21 -5.30 -11.86
N THR A 120 -3.37 -5.40 -12.49
CA THR A 120 -3.76 -4.51 -13.58
C THR A 120 -4.39 -3.24 -12.98
N VAL A 121 -3.87 -2.08 -13.36
CA VAL A 121 -4.39 -0.78 -12.94
C VAL A 121 -5.85 -0.65 -13.42
N PRO A 122 -6.77 -0.14 -12.57
CA PRO A 122 -8.17 0.04 -12.94
C PRO A 122 -8.33 0.80 -14.26
N SER A 123 -9.34 0.43 -15.04
CA SER A 123 -9.63 1.11 -16.32
C SER A 123 -10.31 2.46 -16.14
N GLU A 124 -10.95 2.69 -15.00
CA GLU A 124 -11.66 3.93 -14.69
C GLU A 124 -10.68 4.96 -14.11
N PRO A 125 -10.51 6.13 -14.77
CA PRO A 125 -9.69 7.21 -14.25
C PRO A 125 -10.20 7.72 -12.90
N GLY A 126 -9.28 8.06 -12.00
CA GLY A 126 -9.63 8.53 -10.66
C GLY A 126 -8.51 8.33 -9.65
N GLU A 127 -8.79 8.75 -8.40
CA GLU A 127 -7.89 8.58 -7.27
C GLU A 127 -8.36 7.43 -6.38
N TYR A 128 -7.57 6.36 -6.36
CA TYR A 128 -7.83 5.17 -5.57
C TYR A 128 -6.95 5.22 -4.31
N ASP A 129 -7.53 4.96 -3.15
CA ASP A 129 -6.75 4.86 -1.91
C ASP A 129 -5.98 3.54 -1.88
N TYR A 130 -4.70 3.60 -1.55
CA TYR A 130 -4.00 2.46 -0.98
C TYR A 130 -3.62 2.74 0.46
N ILE A 131 -3.82 1.77 1.34
CA ILE A 131 -3.57 1.93 2.77
C ILE A 131 -2.84 0.73 3.37
N CYS A 132 -2.23 0.95 4.54
CA CYS A 132 -1.95 -0.13 5.47
C CYS A 132 -3.13 -0.28 6.42
N SER A 133 -3.70 -1.48 6.47
CA SER A 133 -4.88 -1.82 7.28
C SER A 133 -4.53 -2.40 8.65
N PHE A 134 -3.25 -2.52 8.99
CA PHE A 134 -2.84 -2.82 10.38
C PHE A 134 -3.48 -1.80 11.34
N PRO A 135 -4.01 -2.24 12.51
CA PRO A 135 -4.77 -1.38 13.41
C PRO A 135 -4.07 -0.05 13.72
N GLY A 136 -4.72 1.05 13.36
CA GLY A 136 -4.24 2.42 13.62
C GLY A 136 -3.31 3.01 12.57
N HIS A 137 -2.73 2.23 11.65
CA HIS A 137 -1.75 2.73 10.69
C HIS A 137 -2.34 3.69 9.66
N TYR A 138 -3.51 3.37 9.10
CA TYR A 138 -4.26 4.30 8.25
C TYR A 138 -4.51 5.64 8.95
N ALA A 139 -5.07 5.61 10.16
CA ALA A 139 -5.32 6.82 10.95
C ALA A 139 -4.03 7.56 11.34
N GLY A 140 -2.91 6.85 11.47
CA GLY A 140 -1.58 7.41 11.67
C GLY A 140 -0.98 8.07 10.42
N GLY A 141 -1.58 7.88 9.25
CA GLY A 141 -1.16 8.46 7.97
C GLY A 141 -0.49 7.49 6.99
N MET A 142 -0.62 6.18 7.18
CA MET A 142 -0.09 5.18 6.25
C MET A 142 -1.06 4.94 5.08
N VAL A 143 -1.15 5.96 4.22
CA VAL A 143 -2.05 6.04 3.07
C VAL A 143 -1.35 6.76 1.92
N GLY A 144 -1.70 6.42 0.69
CA GLY A 144 -1.43 7.24 -0.48
C GLY A 144 -2.44 6.98 -1.60
N LYS A 145 -2.22 7.61 -2.75
CA LYS A 145 -3.14 7.59 -3.88
C LYS A 145 -2.55 6.85 -5.08
N LEU A 146 -3.28 5.92 -5.67
CA LEU A 146 -3.05 5.55 -7.07
C LEU A 146 -3.91 6.48 -7.94
N ILE A 147 -3.26 7.33 -8.74
CA ILE A 147 -3.90 8.28 -9.65
C ILE A 147 -3.90 7.66 -11.04
N VAL A 148 -5.09 7.29 -11.52
CA VAL A 148 -5.28 6.66 -12.83
C VAL A 148 -5.64 7.74 -13.86
N GLN A 149 -4.80 7.94 -14.89
CA GLN A 149 -4.98 8.96 -15.93
C GLN A 149 -4.33 8.65 -17.28
#